data_AF-A0A2V9DH07-F1
#
_entry.id   AF-A0A2V9DH07-F1
#
_cell.length_a   1.000
_cell.length_b   1.000
_cell.length_c   1.000
_cell.angle_alpha   90.00
_cell.angle_beta   90.00
_cell.angle_gamma   90.00
#
_symmetry.space_group_name_H-M   'P 1'
#
loop_
_entity.id
_entity.type
_entity.pdbx_description
1 polymer ?
#
loop_
_entity_poly.entity_id
_entity_poly.type
_entity_poly.pdbx_seq_one_letter_code
_entity_poly.pdbx_strand_id
1 'polypeptide(L)'
;MKLRVKPMKPGMRLAKFYKLDVQSAYSHREGNWYWNLDRFPAAYFDAAGCVIFQTEADYLRCVNLSIGPTNTGVRNKDVGMSIKEIAGYRVLDPPPISV
;
A
#
# COMPACT_ATOMS: atom_id res chain seq x y z
N MET A 1 -24.65 -14.68 20.44
CA MET A 1 -23.74 -13.55 20.13
C MET A 1 -23.07 -13.85 18.78
N LYS A 2 -23.42 -13.15 17.69
CA LYS A 2 -22.81 -13.37 16.37
C LYS A 2 -21.57 -12.49 16.26
N LEU A 3 -20.39 -13.09 16.23
CA LEU A 3 -19.13 -12.40 15.92
C LEU A 3 -19.24 -11.81 14.50
N ARG A 4 -19.38 -10.49 14.42
CA ARG A 4 -19.40 -9.76 13.16
C ARG A 4 -17.95 -9.58 12.71
N VAL A 5 -17.42 -10.50 11.92
CA VAL A 5 -16.09 -10.37 11.34
C VAL A 5 -16.12 -9.22 10.33
N LYS A 6 -15.42 -8.12 10.61
CA LYS A 6 -15.25 -7.06 9.61
C LYS A 6 -14.52 -7.66 8.40
N PRO A 7 -14.99 -7.42 7.15
CA PRO A 7 -14.29 -7.90 5.98
C PRO A 7 -12.88 -7.29 5.95
N MET A 8 -11.89 -8.16 5.70
CA MET A 8 -10.49 -7.75 5.59
C MET A 8 -10.31 -6.85 4.37
N LYS A 9 -9.62 -5.72 4.54
CA LYS A 9 -9.31 -4.78 3.44
C LYS A 9 -8.54 -5.51 2.32
N PRO A 10 -8.77 -5.19 1.03
CA PRO A 10 -8.09 -5.84 -0.09
C PRO A 10 -6.56 -5.90 0.05
N GLY A 11 -5.92 -4.79 0.43
CA GLY A 11 -4.47 -4.75 0.68
C GLY A 11 -4.00 -5.72 1.76
N MET A 12 -4.77 -5.91 2.85
CA MET A 12 -4.44 -6.90 3.88
C MET A 12 -4.59 -8.34 3.38
N ARG A 13 -5.51 -8.61 2.45
CA ARG A 13 -5.62 -9.93 1.81
C ARG A 13 -4.38 -10.22 0.96
N LEU A 14 -3.90 -9.24 0.20
CA LEU A 14 -2.66 -9.34 -0.56
C LEU A 14 -1.45 -9.55 0.36
N ALA A 15 -1.32 -8.77 1.43
CA ALA A 15 -0.26 -8.95 2.41
C ALA A 15 -0.24 -10.38 2.98
N LYS A 16 -1.40 -10.94 3.33
CA LYS A 16 -1.50 -12.33 3.78
C LYS A 16 -1.10 -13.33 2.69
N PHE A 17 -1.56 -13.13 1.45
CA PHE A 17 -1.24 -14.00 0.31
C PHE A 17 0.27 -14.06 0.05
N TYR A 18 0.93 -12.91 0.02
CA TYR A 18 2.38 -12.81 -0.20
C TYR A 18 3.22 -12.98 1.08
N LYS A 19 2.58 -13.35 2.22
CA LYS A 19 3.22 -13.55 3.53
C LYS A 19 4.08 -12.35 3.98
N LEU A 20 3.57 -11.14 3.76
CA LEU A 20 4.20 -9.91 4.23
C LEU A 20 3.81 -9.65 5.68
N ASP A 21 4.81 -9.41 6.53
CA ASP A 21 4.61 -9.09 7.94
C ASP A 21 4.34 -7.58 8.09
N VAL A 22 3.06 -7.20 7.99
CA VAL A 22 2.60 -5.80 8.06
C VAL A 22 1.32 -5.68 8.89
N GLN A 23 1.20 -4.56 9.61
CA GLN A 23 0.05 -4.25 10.46
C GLN A 23 -1.09 -3.56 9.69
N SER A 24 -0.76 -2.87 8.59
CA SER A 24 -1.73 -2.24 7.70
C SER A 24 -1.29 -2.33 6.24
N ALA A 25 -2.26 -2.47 5.34
CA ALA A 25 -1.99 -2.52 3.91
C ALA A 25 -3.17 -2.05 3.08
N TYR A 26 -2.87 -1.30 2.04
CA TYR A 26 -3.85 -0.83 1.05
C TYR A 26 -3.38 -1.12 -0.36
N SER A 27 -4.33 -1.36 -1.26
CA SER A 27 -4.07 -1.64 -2.67
C SER A 27 -4.84 -0.66 -3.53
N HIS A 28 -4.18 -0.15 -4.56
CA HIS A 28 -4.83 0.62 -5.61
C HIS A 28 -4.02 0.46 -6.90
N ARG A 29 -4.70 0.17 -8.01
CA ARG A 29 -4.04 -0.08 -9.30
C ARG A 29 -3.12 1.06 -9.73
N GLU A 30 -3.55 2.28 -9.41
CA GLU A 30 -3.00 3.54 -9.90
C GLU A 30 -2.40 4.42 -8.78
N GLY A 31 -1.95 3.82 -7.67
CA GLY A 31 -1.17 4.57 -6.68
C GLY A 31 -1.89 5.72 -5.96
N ASN A 32 -3.23 5.68 -5.85
CA ASN A 32 -4.04 6.60 -5.06
C ASN A 32 -4.85 5.80 -4.05
N TRP A 33 -4.47 5.81 -2.78
CA TRP A 33 -5.17 5.06 -1.74
C TRP A 33 -6.12 5.97 -0.98
N TYR A 34 -7.35 5.49 -0.78
CA TYR A 34 -8.39 6.18 -0.01
C TYR A 34 -8.00 6.45 1.45
N TRP A 35 -6.97 5.79 1.97
CA TRP A 35 -6.55 5.87 3.36
C TRP A 35 -5.03 5.99 3.50
N ASN A 36 -4.60 6.73 4.51
CA ASN A 36 -3.22 6.78 4.97
C ASN A 36 -2.84 5.49 5.70
N LEU A 37 -1.54 5.15 5.69
CA LEU A 37 -0.97 4.10 6.54
C LEU A 37 -0.96 4.63 7.98
N ASP A 38 -1.50 3.84 8.91
CA ASP A 38 -1.72 4.24 10.31
C ASP A 38 -1.04 3.30 11.31
N ARG A 39 -0.58 2.12 10.86
CA ARG A 39 0.04 1.09 11.70
C ARG A 39 1.18 0.43 10.93
N PHE A 40 2.38 0.49 11.50
CA PHE A 40 3.64 0.11 10.83
C PHE A 40 4.27 -1.14 11.48
N PRO A 41 4.90 -2.05 10.72
CA PRO A 41 5.19 -1.98 9.29
C PRO A 41 3.93 -1.98 8.42
N ALA A 42 3.96 -1.25 7.30
CA ALA A 42 2.78 -0.93 6.52
C ALA A 42 3.07 -1.01 5.02
N ALA A 43 2.12 -1.48 4.21
CA ALA A 43 2.34 -1.68 2.78
C ALA A 43 1.35 -0.94 1.88
N TYR A 44 1.87 -0.42 0.76
CA TYR A 44 1.08 -0.05 -0.39
C TYR A 44 1.32 -1.02 -1.53
N PHE A 45 0.25 -1.46 -2.17
CA PHE A 45 0.26 -2.30 -3.37
C PHE A 45 -0.22 -1.50 -4.58
N ASP A 46 0.38 -1.77 -5.74
CA ASP A 46 -0.10 -1.39 -7.06
C ASP A 46 -0.32 -2.60 -7.97
N ALA A 47 -0.54 -2.37 -9.27
CA ALA A 47 -0.84 -3.41 -10.24
C ALA A 47 0.27 -4.46 -10.45
N ALA A 48 1.51 -4.19 -10.02
CA ALA A 48 2.66 -5.05 -10.29
C ALA A 48 3.42 -5.47 -9.02
N GLY A 49 3.16 -4.85 -7.87
CA GLY A 49 3.96 -5.12 -6.68
C GLY A 49 3.57 -4.30 -5.47
N CYS A 50 4.52 -4.12 -4.56
CA CYS A 50 4.32 -3.39 -3.32
C CYS A 50 5.57 -2.64 -2.83
N VAL A 51 5.36 -1.66 -1.97
CA VAL A 51 6.39 -1.08 -1.09
C VAL A 51 5.97 -1.27 0.37
N ILE A 52 6.95 -1.52 1.24
CA ILE A 52 6.73 -1.66 2.68
C ILE A 52 7.50 -0.55 3.39
N PHE A 53 6.78 0.25 4.18
CA PHE A 53 7.36 1.21 5.11
C PHE A 53 7.49 0.54 6.47
N GLN A 54 8.71 0.49 7.01
CA GLN A 54 8.97 -0.13 8.31
C GLN A 54 8.47 0.74 9.45
N THR A 55 8.59 2.06 9.31
CA THR A 55 8.17 3.04 10.30
C THR A 55 7.31 4.14 9.69
N GLU A 56 6.57 4.84 10.54
CA GLU A 56 5.83 6.04 10.15
C GLU A 56 6.77 7.13 9.59
N ALA A 57 7.98 7.25 10.15
CA ALA A 57 8.98 8.21 9.69
C ALA A 57 9.42 7.93 8.25
N ASP A 58 9.60 6.67 7.86
CA ASP A 58 9.97 6.30 6.49
C ASP A 58 8.85 6.67 5.50
N TYR A 59 7.61 6.43 5.91
CA TYR A 59 6.43 6.78 5.14
C TYR A 59 6.30 8.30 4.95
N LEU A 60 6.37 9.08 6.04
CA LEU A 60 6.23 10.54 5.99
C LEU A 60 7.38 11.23 5.24
N ARG A 61 8.58 10.63 5.22
CA ARG A 61 9.75 11.16 4.48
C ARG A 61 9.77 10.74 3.01
N CYS A 62 8.86 9.89 2.56
CA CYS A 62 8.84 9.42 1.19
C CYS A 62 8.50 10.55 0.22
N VAL A 63 9.50 11.07 -0.49
CA VAL A 63 9.36 12.21 -1.42
C VAL A 63 8.47 11.90 -2.63
N ASN A 64 8.31 10.62 -2.94
CA ASN A 64 7.45 10.14 -4.04
C ASN A 64 5.96 10.09 -3.66
N LEU A 65 5.62 10.25 -2.38
CA LEU A 65 4.24 10.29 -1.92
C LEU A 65 3.75 11.71 -1.67
N SER A 66 2.49 11.94 -2.00
CA SER A 66 1.70 13.09 -1.56
C SER A 66 0.75 12.60 -0.48
N ILE A 67 1.07 12.89 0.77
CA ILE A 67 0.32 12.46 1.94
C ILE A 67 -0.60 13.61 2.33
N GLY A 68 -1.90 13.44 2.08
CA GLY A 68 -2.95 14.38 2.45
C GLY A 68 -3.52 14.08 3.84
N PRO A 69 -4.48 14.89 4.30
CA PRO A 69 -5.09 14.73 5.63
C PRO A 69 -5.84 13.41 5.81
N THR A 70 -6.36 12.82 4.73
CA THR A 70 -7.18 11.59 4.77
C THR A 70 -6.70 10.49 3.83
N ASN A 71 -5.97 10.85 2.77
CA ASN A 71 -5.58 9.96 1.69
C ASN A 71 -4.14 10.19 1.26
N THR A 72 -3.53 9.18 0.66
CA THR A 72 -2.19 9.26 0.08
C THR A 72 -2.26 8.94 -1.39
N GLY A 73 -1.49 9.65 -2.20
CA GLY A 73 -1.27 9.31 -3.60
C GLY A 73 0.20 9.40 -3.97
N VAL A 74 0.55 8.92 -5.16
CA VAL A 74 1.86 9.18 -5.76
C VAL A 74 1.94 10.66 -6.16
N ARG A 75 3.06 11.31 -5.82
CA ARG A 75 3.26 12.77 -5.99
C ARG A 75 3.42 13.17 -7.46
N ASN A 76 4.17 12.40 -8.24
CA ASN A 76 4.37 12.69 -9.66
C ASN A 76 3.41 11.87 -10.52
N LYS A 77 2.27 12.48 -10.90
CA LYS A 77 1.23 11.82 -11.69
C LYS A 77 1.54 11.78 -13.19
N ASP A 78 2.52 12.55 -13.64
CA ASP A 78 2.82 12.78 -15.06
C ASP A 78 3.72 11.69 -15.67
N VAL A 79 4.35 10.85 -14.84
CA VAL A 79 5.28 9.77 -15.26
C VAL A 79 4.65 8.38 -15.11
N GLY A 80 3.43 8.31 -14.58
CA GLY A 80 2.69 7.07 -14.37
C GLY A 80 2.17 6.95 -12.94
N MET A 81 1.03 6.26 -12.81
CA MET A 81 0.31 6.08 -11.56
C MET A 81 0.81 4.86 -10.79
N SER A 82 2.12 4.73 -10.56
CA SER A 82 2.75 3.55 -9.93
C SER A 82 3.75 3.93 -8.85
N ILE A 83 3.97 3.01 -7.91
CA ILE A 83 4.97 3.14 -6.84
C ILE A 83 6.30 2.48 -7.18
N LYS A 84 6.51 2.05 -8.42
CA LYS A 84 7.75 1.39 -8.87
C LYS A 84 9.01 2.21 -8.60
N GLU A 85 8.89 3.52 -8.65
CA GLU A 85 10.00 4.46 -8.41
C GLU A 85 10.28 4.71 -6.92
N ILE A 86 9.47 4.15 -6.01
CA ILE A 86 9.72 4.27 -4.57
C ILE A 86 10.82 3.28 -4.18
N ALA A 87 11.85 3.78 -3.50
CA ALA A 87 12.91 2.94 -2.95
C ALA A 87 12.34 1.79 -2.11
N GLY A 88 12.81 0.56 -2.36
CA GLY A 88 12.32 -0.64 -1.69
C GLY A 88 11.06 -1.25 -2.32
N TYR A 89 10.62 -0.76 -3.49
CA TYR A 89 9.57 -1.42 -4.27
C TYR A 89 9.97 -2.86 -4.65
N ARG A 90 9.02 -3.78 -4.52
CA ARG A 90 9.15 -5.20 -4.83
C ARG A 90 8.10 -5.57 -5.87
N VAL A 91 8.55 -6.03 -7.04
CA VAL A 91 7.69 -6.69 -8.02
C VAL A 91 7.20 -8.01 -7.42
N LEU A 92 5.91 -8.31 -7.56
CA LEU A 92 5.31 -9.54 -7.06
C LEU A 92 4.88 -10.42 -8.25
N ASP A 93 5.13 -11.72 -8.13
CA ASP A 93 4.76 -12.74 -9.12
C ASP A 93 4.00 -13.88 -8.41
N PRO A 94 2.73 -14.16 -8.77
CA PRO A 94 1.92 -13.46 -9.78
C PRO A 94 1.67 -11.99 -9.39
N PRO A 95 1.38 -11.09 -10.35
CA PRO A 95 1.07 -9.70 -10.03
C PRO A 95 -0.17 -9.61 -9.13
N PRO A 96 -0.26 -8.58 -8.27
CA PRO A 96 -1.41 -8.41 -7.38
C PRO A 96 -2.67 -8.21 -8.21
N ILE A 97 -3.52 -9.25 -8.26
CA ILE A 97 -4.81 -9.13 -8.92
C ILE A 97 -5.62 -8.11 -8.13
N SER A 98 -6.01 -7.01 -8.80
CA SER A 98 -6.97 -6.07 -8.24
C SER A 98 -8.31 -6.80 -8.14
N VAL A 99 -8.60 -7.33 -6.95
CA VAL A 99 -9.90 -7.94 -6.58
C VAL A 99 -10.96 -6.89 -6.33
#